data_AF-A0A2U4EWY1-F1
#
_entry.id   AF-A0A2U4EWY1-F1
#
_cell.length_a   1.000
_cell.length_b   1.000
_cell.length_c   1.000
_cell.angle_alpha   90.00
_cell.angle_beta   90.00
_cell.angle_gamma   90.00
#
_symmetry.space_group_name_H-M   'P 1'
#
loop_
_entity.id
_entity.type
_entity.pdbx_description
1 polymer ?
#
loop_
_entity_poly.entity_id
_entity_poly.type
_entity_poly.pdbx_seq_one_letter_code
_entity_poly.pdbx_strand_id
1 'polypeptide(L)'
;MSKKISAIFLSLFLVGVLSVSCSNKDKTAPDTSTPKTINIKYAGIWESNNGDSVEIDMNGNIYEYQNSSRGAKGEIIEANDPNYKIKIYGDEFTITFSDTKNAAVNINGQEVTYTKTSKDIEDYNGNKYVSENMGGNYLWISIENGLVAMTPNTDANTPPTFYGYMSGMAGYGTDYNFWSSDRSSEGTLKFSTDGNSVTVTLTRNDPAPEAVGQDFVCYKK
;
A
#
# COMPACT_ATOMS: atom_id res chain seq x y z
N MET A 1 -5.57 4.87 -65.45
CA MET A 1 -5.39 4.80 -63.99
C MET A 1 -6.59 5.46 -63.30
N SER A 2 -7.08 4.78 -62.26
CA SER A 2 -8.05 5.17 -61.21
C SER A 2 -9.39 5.83 -61.62
N LYS A 3 -10.41 4.97 -61.73
CA LYS A 3 -11.83 5.30 -61.58
C LYS A 3 -12.12 5.68 -60.12
N LYS A 4 -12.67 6.88 -59.91
CA LYS A 4 -13.48 7.25 -58.73
C LYS A 4 -14.94 7.12 -59.14
N ILE A 5 -15.70 6.12 -58.67
CA ILE A 5 -17.15 6.06 -58.87
C ILE A 5 -17.85 5.36 -57.68
N SER A 6 -18.92 6.03 -57.23
CA SER A 6 -20.11 5.56 -56.50
C SER A 6 -19.95 5.04 -55.07
N ALA A 7 -20.54 5.69 -54.06
CA ALA A 7 -21.99 5.85 -53.89
C ALA A 7 -22.74 4.51 -53.95
N ILE A 8 -22.65 3.74 -52.87
CA ILE A 8 -23.67 2.76 -52.49
C ILE A 8 -24.19 3.20 -51.14
N PHE A 9 -25.09 4.18 -51.21
CA PHE A 9 -26.07 4.48 -50.19
C PHE A 9 -27.14 3.37 -50.21
N LEU A 10 -27.53 2.94 -49.01
CA LEU A 10 -28.95 2.85 -48.64
C LEU A 10 -29.85 1.90 -49.47
N SER A 11 -29.70 0.58 -49.30
CA SER A 11 -30.81 -0.36 -49.60
C SER A 11 -30.69 -1.75 -48.95
N LEU A 12 -30.19 -1.86 -47.71
CA LEU A 12 -30.34 -3.10 -46.92
C LEU A 12 -30.70 -2.79 -45.47
N PHE A 13 -31.80 -2.08 -45.29
CA PHE A 13 -32.68 -2.24 -44.14
C PHE A 13 -34.05 -2.67 -44.67
N LEU A 14 -34.70 -3.57 -43.93
CA LEU A 14 -36.00 -4.23 -44.19
C LEU A 14 -35.95 -5.36 -45.23
N VAL A 15 -35.72 -6.60 -44.77
CA VAL A 15 -36.75 -7.55 -44.33
C VAL A 15 -36.01 -8.83 -43.94
N GLY A 16 -36.01 -9.17 -42.65
CA GLY A 16 -35.29 -10.33 -42.15
C GLY A 16 -35.54 -10.58 -40.66
N VAL A 17 -36.80 -10.47 -40.24
CA VAL A 17 -37.25 -11.09 -39.00
C VAL A 17 -37.28 -12.59 -39.27
N LEU A 18 -36.36 -13.36 -38.68
CA LEU A 18 -36.50 -14.78 -38.36
C LEU A 18 -35.26 -15.24 -37.56
N SER A 19 -35.46 -15.26 -36.23
CA SER A 19 -34.98 -16.30 -35.31
C SER A 19 -33.65 -17.01 -35.62
N VAL A 20 -32.61 -16.64 -34.88
CA VAL A 20 -31.69 -17.62 -34.31
C VAL A 20 -31.50 -17.30 -32.83
N SER A 21 -32.15 -18.10 -32.00
CA SER A 21 -31.82 -18.23 -30.59
C SER A 21 -30.50 -18.98 -30.51
N CYS A 22 -29.42 -18.29 -30.17
CA CYS A 22 -28.24 -18.91 -29.59
C CYS A 22 -27.99 -18.21 -28.27
N SER A 23 -28.39 -18.91 -27.21
CA SER A 23 -27.89 -18.75 -25.85
C SER A 23 -26.37 -18.58 -25.88
N ASN A 24 -25.92 -17.34 -25.77
CA ASN A 24 -24.55 -17.06 -25.37
C ASN A 24 -24.60 -16.80 -23.88
N LYS A 25 -24.29 -17.86 -23.15
CA LYS A 25 -23.57 -17.87 -21.88
C LYS A 25 -23.07 -16.47 -21.55
N ASP A 26 -23.70 -15.84 -20.55
CA ASP A 26 -23.18 -14.65 -19.89
C ASP A 26 -21.73 -14.91 -19.53
N LYS A 27 -20.83 -14.44 -20.41
CA LYS A 27 -19.49 -14.10 -20.01
C LYS A 27 -19.66 -12.66 -19.58
N THR A 28 -20.01 -12.48 -18.31
CA THR A 28 -19.87 -11.21 -17.62
C THR A 28 -18.55 -10.61 -18.08
N ALA A 29 -18.61 -9.48 -18.78
CA ALA A 29 -17.42 -8.73 -19.10
C ALA A 29 -16.65 -8.55 -17.79
N PRO A 30 -15.33 -8.79 -17.75
CA PRO A 30 -14.57 -8.57 -16.54
C PRO A 30 -14.84 -7.14 -16.10
N ASP A 31 -15.27 -6.98 -14.86
CA ASP A 31 -15.50 -5.67 -14.27
C ASP A 31 -14.20 -4.88 -14.38
N THR A 32 -14.21 -3.89 -15.27
CA THR A 32 -13.07 -3.00 -15.54
C THR A 32 -13.17 -1.73 -14.72
N SER A 33 -14.19 -1.60 -13.85
CA SER A 33 -14.46 -0.37 -13.11
C SER A 33 -13.69 -0.27 -11.79
N THR A 34 -13.25 -1.39 -11.22
CA THR A 34 -12.40 -1.42 -10.01
C THR A 34 -10.94 -1.73 -10.38
N PRO A 35 -9.99 -0.85 -10.03
CA PRO A 35 -8.56 -1.15 -10.15
C PRO A 35 -8.22 -2.41 -9.38
N LYS A 36 -7.54 -3.35 -10.03
CA LYS A 36 -7.01 -4.55 -9.37
C LYS A 36 -5.75 -4.16 -8.60
N THR A 37 -5.71 -4.47 -7.31
CA THR A 37 -4.60 -4.15 -6.43
C THR A 37 -4.21 -5.38 -5.61
N ILE A 38 -2.95 -5.44 -5.21
CA ILE A 38 -2.48 -6.40 -4.21
C ILE A 38 -3.00 -5.97 -2.82
N ASN A 39 -3.37 -6.92 -1.97
CA ASN A 39 -3.78 -6.60 -0.60
C ASN A 39 -2.67 -5.84 0.14
N ILE A 40 -3.01 -4.69 0.74
CA ILE A 40 -2.06 -3.78 1.39
C ILE A 40 -1.30 -4.42 2.56
N LYS A 41 -1.78 -5.54 3.12
CA LYS A 41 -1.04 -6.31 4.14
C LYS A 41 0.32 -6.84 3.63
N TYR A 42 0.50 -6.91 2.31
CA TYR A 42 1.75 -7.30 1.67
C TYR A 42 2.61 -6.10 1.23
N ALA A 43 2.20 -4.86 1.53
CA ALA A 43 2.99 -3.67 1.20
C ALA A 43 4.38 -3.76 1.83
N GLY A 44 5.42 -3.50 1.04
CA GLY A 44 6.81 -3.75 1.43
C GLY A 44 7.79 -3.80 0.27
N ILE A 45 9.07 -3.84 0.64
CA ILE A 45 10.15 -4.25 -0.26
C ILE A 45 10.34 -5.76 -0.11
N TRP A 46 10.34 -6.45 -1.25
CA TRP A 46 10.47 -7.89 -1.35
C TRP A 46 11.67 -8.23 -2.21
N GLU A 47 12.52 -9.14 -1.73
CA GLU A 47 13.74 -9.55 -2.42
C GLU A 47 13.70 -11.05 -2.70
N SER A 48 14.09 -11.42 -3.91
CA SER A 48 14.28 -12.81 -4.30
C SER A 48 15.63 -13.34 -3.83
N ASN A 49 15.72 -14.66 -3.74
CA ASN A 49 17.00 -15.36 -3.56
C ASN A 49 17.99 -15.16 -4.72
N ASN A 50 17.55 -14.61 -5.86
CA ASN A 50 18.39 -14.33 -7.03
C ASN A 50 18.86 -12.87 -7.12
N GLY A 51 18.45 -12.01 -6.17
CA GLY A 51 18.84 -10.59 -6.11
C GLY A 51 17.88 -9.62 -6.79
N ASP A 52 16.81 -10.10 -7.44
CA ASP A 52 15.73 -9.25 -7.95
C ASP A 52 14.90 -8.71 -6.78
N SER A 53 14.41 -7.48 -6.88
CA SER A 53 13.54 -6.89 -5.86
C SER A 53 12.32 -6.20 -6.47
N VAL A 54 11.22 -6.21 -5.70
CA VAL A 54 9.98 -5.52 -6.04
C VAL A 54 9.46 -4.75 -4.85
N GLU A 55 8.75 -3.67 -5.12
CA GLU A 55 8.03 -2.90 -4.12
C GLU A 55 6.53 -3.08 -4.32
N ILE A 56 5.81 -3.41 -3.25
CA ILE A 56 4.36 -3.31 -3.18
C ILE A 56 4.05 -2.07 -2.36
N ASP A 57 3.47 -1.04 -2.99
CA ASP A 57 3.16 0.22 -2.32
C ASP A 57 1.91 0.13 -1.43
N MET A 58 1.67 1.17 -0.62
CA MET A 58 0.51 1.25 0.27
C MET A 58 -0.84 1.30 -0.45
N ASN A 59 -0.86 1.45 -1.78
CA ASN A 59 -2.06 1.37 -2.61
C ASN A 59 -2.20 0.00 -3.29
N GLY A 60 -1.32 -0.96 -2.97
CA GLY A 60 -1.32 -2.29 -3.56
C GLY A 60 -0.82 -2.33 -5.01
N ASN A 61 -0.12 -1.29 -5.48
CA ASN A 61 0.57 -1.34 -6.76
C ASN A 61 1.92 -2.03 -6.59
N ILE A 62 2.35 -2.77 -7.62
CA ILE A 62 3.66 -3.41 -7.65
C ILE A 62 4.60 -2.68 -8.62
N TYR A 63 5.85 -2.53 -8.23
CA TYR A 63 6.91 -1.93 -9.04
C TYR A 63 8.15 -2.83 -8.99
N GLU A 64 8.92 -2.84 -10.06
CA GLU A 64 10.33 -3.21 -9.94
C GLU A 64 11.01 -2.27 -8.93
N TYR A 65 11.92 -2.81 -8.14
CA TYR A 65 12.67 -2.04 -7.16
C TYR A 65 14.16 -2.33 -7.30
N GLN A 66 14.94 -1.29 -7.62
CA GLN A 66 16.40 -1.40 -7.74
C GLN A 66 17.05 -0.11 -7.26
N ASN A 67 18.24 -0.23 -6.65
CA ASN A 67 19.03 0.92 -6.17
C ASN A 67 18.21 1.89 -5.29
N SER A 68 17.35 1.32 -4.43
CA SER A 68 16.45 2.08 -3.55
C SER A 68 15.45 2.98 -4.27
N SER A 69 15.05 2.63 -5.50
CA SER A 69 14.13 3.43 -6.31
C SER A 69 13.13 2.55 -7.08
N ARG A 70 11.94 3.12 -7.34
CA ARG A 70 10.89 2.48 -8.15
C ARG A 70 11.28 2.50 -9.63
N GLY A 71 11.27 1.32 -10.24
CA GLY A 71 11.34 1.11 -11.67
C GLY A 71 9.95 1.05 -12.30
N ALA A 72 9.80 0.18 -13.30
CA ALA A 72 8.53 0.00 -14.00
C ALA A 72 7.42 -0.47 -13.06
N LYS A 73 6.22 0.10 -13.24
CA LYS A 73 4.99 -0.37 -12.58
C LYS A 73 4.48 -1.63 -13.27
N GLY A 74 4.19 -2.66 -12.50
CA GLY A 74 3.47 -3.85 -12.98
C GLY A 74 1.96 -3.62 -13.08
N GLU A 75 1.34 -4.31 -14.02
CA GLU A 75 -0.12 -4.40 -14.18
C GLU A 75 -0.64 -5.63 -13.42
N ILE A 76 -1.65 -5.46 -12.58
CA ILE A 76 -2.32 -6.60 -11.91
C ILE A 76 -3.42 -7.11 -12.84
N ILE A 77 -3.22 -8.29 -13.44
CA ILE A 77 -4.17 -8.95 -14.35
C ILE A 77 -5.26 -9.67 -13.54
N GLU A 78 -4.91 -10.33 -12.45
CA GLU A 78 -5.84 -11.03 -11.56
C GLU A 78 -5.48 -10.78 -10.10
N ALA A 79 -6.47 -10.51 -9.26
CA ALA A 79 -6.30 -10.22 -7.85
C ALA A 79 -7.19 -11.14 -7.01
N ASN A 80 -6.65 -12.30 -6.63
CA ASN A 80 -7.38 -13.37 -5.92
C ASN A 80 -6.61 -13.77 -4.65
N ASP A 81 -6.60 -12.92 -3.62
CA ASP A 81 -5.84 -13.13 -2.37
C ASP A 81 -5.92 -14.59 -1.86
N PRO A 82 -4.78 -15.29 -1.65
CA PRO A 82 -3.39 -14.82 -1.67
C PRO A 82 -2.65 -14.96 -3.01
N ASN A 83 -3.35 -15.23 -4.10
CA ASN A 83 -2.79 -15.46 -5.43
C ASN A 83 -3.07 -14.28 -6.38
N TYR A 84 -2.03 -13.81 -7.06
CA TYR A 84 -2.11 -12.67 -7.97
C TYR A 84 -1.45 -13.02 -9.29
N LYS A 85 -2.03 -12.56 -10.39
CA LYS A 85 -1.39 -12.60 -11.69
C LYS A 85 -1.01 -11.19 -12.08
N ILE A 86 0.26 -10.98 -12.37
CA ILE A 86 0.80 -9.67 -12.72
C ILE A 86 1.48 -9.71 -14.09
N LYS A 87 1.66 -8.54 -14.68
CA LYS A 87 2.44 -8.36 -15.89
C LYS A 87 3.41 -7.20 -15.72
N ILE A 88 4.70 -7.46 -15.94
CA ILE A 88 5.74 -6.44 -15.95
C ILE A 88 6.67 -6.71 -17.12
N TYR A 89 7.09 -5.65 -17.83
CA TYR A 89 7.89 -5.76 -19.07
C TYR A 89 7.28 -6.60 -20.21
N GLY A 90 5.97 -6.87 -20.15
CA GLY A 90 5.29 -7.70 -21.15
C GLY A 90 5.14 -9.16 -20.76
N ASP A 91 5.88 -9.60 -19.74
CA ASP A 91 5.86 -10.97 -19.23
C ASP A 91 4.84 -11.12 -18.09
N GLU A 92 4.18 -12.28 -18.03
CA GLU A 92 3.19 -12.59 -17.00
C GLU A 92 3.80 -13.48 -15.91
N PHE A 93 3.49 -13.15 -14.65
CA PHE A 93 3.97 -13.86 -13.49
C PHE A 93 2.81 -14.16 -12.54
N THR A 94 2.88 -15.29 -11.84
CA THR A 94 1.94 -15.62 -10.77
C THR A 94 2.64 -15.47 -9.43
N ILE A 95 2.07 -14.69 -8.53
CA ILE A 95 2.55 -14.49 -7.16
C ILE A 95 1.59 -15.22 -6.22
N THR A 96 2.12 -16.02 -5.32
CA THR A 96 1.38 -16.67 -4.23
C THR A 96 2.04 -16.30 -2.91
N PHE A 97 1.32 -15.53 -2.08
CA PHE A 97 1.79 -15.21 -0.74
C PHE A 97 1.48 -16.37 0.21
N SER A 98 2.49 -16.89 0.92
CA SER A 98 2.26 -17.88 1.98
C SER A 98 1.91 -17.20 3.31
N ASP A 99 2.47 -16.01 3.54
CA ASP A 99 2.20 -15.15 4.69
C ASP A 99 2.59 -13.69 4.36
N THR A 100 2.64 -12.80 5.36
CA THR A 100 3.00 -11.38 5.16
C THR A 100 4.49 -11.12 4.93
N LYS A 101 5.33 -12.16 5.03
CA LYS A 101 6.80 -12.11 4.93
C LYS A 101 7.36 -12.98 3.81
N ASN A 102 6.60 -13.95 3.30
CA ASN A 102 7.06 -14.92 2.30
C ASN A 102 6.09 -15.04 1.12
N ALA A 103 6.64 -15.09 -0.09
CA ALA A 103 5.91 -15.31 -1.32
C ALA A 103 6.68 -16.21 -2.29
N ALA A 104 5.94 -16.94 -3.12
CA ALA A 104 6.46 -17.66 -4.26
C ALA A 104 6.01 -16.97 -5.56
N VAL A 105 6.93 -16.78 -6.49
CA VAL A 105 6.66 -16.20 -7.80
C VAL A 105 6.99 -17.23 -8.88
N ASN A 106 6.00 -17.61 -9.67
CA ASN A 106 6.20 -18.48 -10.82
C ASN A 106 6.55 -17.64 -12.05
N ILE A 107 7.77 -17.84 -12.54
CA ILE A 107 8.34 -17.21 -13.72
C ILE A 107 8.58 -18.31 -14.76
N ASN A 108 7.78 -18.34 -15.84
CA ASN A 108 7.94 -19.31 -16.93
C ASN A 108 8.01 -20.79 -16.48
N GLY A 109 7.27 -21.15 -15.43
CA GLY A 109 7.25 -22.51 -14.88
C GLY A 109 8.31 -22.78 -13.80
N GLN A 110 9.20 -21.82 -13.51
CA GLN A 110 10.14 -21.89 -12.40
C GLN A 110 9.61 -21.10 -11.21
N GLU A 111 9.63 -21.70 -10.03
CA GLU A 111 9.28 -21.03 -8.78
C GLU A 111 10.50 -20.31 -8.20
N VAL A 112 10.32 -19.04 -7.84
CA VAL A 112 11.32 -18.19 -7.19
C VAL A 112 10.74 -17.68 -5.87
N THR A 113 11.48 -17.83 -4.78
CA THR A 113 11.05 -17.35 -3.46
C THR A 113 11.42 -15.89 -3.28
N TYR A 114 10.47 -15.11 -2.77
CA TYR A 114 10.65 -13.73 -2.35
C TYR A 114 10.38 -13.62 -0.84
N THR A 115 11.22 -12.86 -0.16
CA THR A 115 11.07 -12.55 1.27
C THR A 115 10.98 -11.04 1.44
N LYS A 116 10.08 -10.59 2.31
CA LYS A 116 9.94 -9.18 2.66
C LYS A 116 11.16 -8.72 3.45
N THR A 117 11.85 -7.69 2.97
CA THR A 117 13.08 -7.14 3.60
C THR A 117 12.86 -5.79 4.28
N SER A 118 11.81 -5.06 3.88
CA SER A 118 11.39 -3.87 4.60
C SER A 118 10.86 -4.21 6.00
N LYS A 119 11.19 -3.38 6.99
CA LYS A 119 10.65 -3.49 8.34
C LYS A 119 9.12 -3.39 8.38
N ASP A 120 8.51 -4.10 9.31
CA ASP A 120 7.12 -3.94 9.70
C ASP A 120 7.00 -3.01 10.91
N ILE A 121 5.80 -2.51 11.21
CA ILE A 121 5.61 -1.62 12.37
C ILE A 121 5.94 -2.35 13.69
N GLU A 122 5.74 -3.66 13.73
CA GLU A 122 6.05 -4.53 14.86
C GLU A 122 7.54 -4.56 15.19
N ASP A 123 8.42 -4.26 14.23
CA ASP A 123 9.87 -4.15 14.48
C ASP A 123 10.21 -2.92 15.33
N TYR A 124 9.26 -2.00 15.52
CA TYR A 124 9.37 -0.84 16.40
C TYR A 124 8.65 -1.01 17.76
N ASN A 125 7.99 -2.15 18.01
CA ASN A 125 7.28 -2.40 19.28
C ASN A 125 8.21 -2.24 20.50
N GLY A 126 7.67 -1.67 21.57
CA GLY A 126 8.41 -1.34 22.79
C GLY A 126 9.16 0.00 22.74
N ASN A 127 9.30 0.62 21.56
CA ASN A 127 9.98 1.90 21.44
C ASN A 127 9.10 3.05 21.95
N LYS A 128 9.74 3.96 22.68
CA LYS A 128 9.15 5.20 23.17
C LYS A 128 9.97 6.37 22.66
N TYR A 129 9.30 7.41 22.20
CA TYR A 129 9.92 8.61 21.66
C TYR A 129 9.35 9.84 22.34
N VAL A 130 10.16 10.88 22.46
CA VAL A 130 9.73 12.17 23.01
C VAL A 130 10.22 13.33 22.17
N SER A 131 9.39 14.33 21.95
CA SER A 131 9.76 15.57 21.25
C SER A 131 10.68 16.46 22.06
N GLU A 132 11.11 17.57 21.47
CA GLU A 132 11.59 18.73 22.22
C GLU A 132 10.43 19.43 22.96
N ASN A 133 10.76 20.40 23.82
CA ASN A 133 9.78 21.16 24.59
C ASN A 133 8.94 22.06 23.69
N MET A 134 7.62 21.91 23.77
CA MET A 134 6.61 22.63 22.99
C MET A 134 5.79 23.57 23.89
N GLY A 135 6.47 24.50 24.56
CA GLY A 135 5.78 25.47 25.43
C GLY A 135 5.33 24.88 26.77
N GLY A 136 6.19 24.06 27.39
CA GLY A 136 5.97 23.45 28.69
C GLY A 136 5.48 22.00 28.65
N ASN A 137 5.20 21.47 27.45
CA ASN A 137 4.84 20.07 27.24
C ASN A 137 5.77 19.41 26.22
N TYR A 138 5.77 18.09 26.22
CA TYR A 138 6.47 17.23 25.27
C TYR A 138 5.44 16.26 24.69
N LEU A 139 5.53 16.00 23.40
CA LEU A 139 4.79 14.92 22.76
C LEU A 139 5.52 13.60 22.99
N TRP A 140 4.88 12.67 23.67
CA TRP A 140 5.34 11.30 23.80
C TRP A 140 4.63 10.39 22.81
N ILE A 141 5.39 9.45 22.25
CA ILE A 141 4.92 8.43 21.33
C ILE A 141 5.33 7.06 21.84
N SER A 142 4.43 6.09 21.77
CA SER A 142 4.70 4.69 22.07
C SER A 142 4.24 3.83 20.90
N ILE A 143 5.08 2.88 20.50
CA ILE A 143 4.71 1.84 19.54
C ILE A 143 4.58 0.53 20.28
N GLU A 144 3.40 -0.08 20.26
CA GLU A 144 3.13 -1.39 20.87
C GLU A 144 2.09 -2.15 20.06
N ASN A 145 2.25 -3.47 19.96
CA ASN A 145 1.36 -4.37 19.23
C ASN A 145 1.05 -3.90 17.79
N GLY A 146 2.02 -3.28 17.11
CA GLY A 146 1.87 -2.75 15.76
C GLY A 146 1.02 -1.49 15.65
N LEU A 147 0.73 -0.84 16.78
CA LEU A 147 -0.08 0.38 16.87
C LEU A 147 0.71 1.52 17.53
N VAL A 148 0.22 2.75 17.33
CA VAL A 148 0.81 3.95 17.93
C VAL A 148 -0.11 4.55 18.97
N ALA A 149 0.45 5.02 20.07
CA ALA A 149 -0.21 5.91 21.03
C ALA A 149 0.59 7.20 21.15
N MET A 150 -0.12 8.32 21.32
CA MET A 150 0.46 9.65 21.43
C MET A 150 -0.16 10.37 22.61
N THR A 151 0.65 11.02 23.45
CA THR A 151 0.15 11.78 24.59
C THR A 151 1.07 12.93 24.97
N PRO A 152 0.56 14.12 25.31
CA PRO A 152 1.37 15.17 25.88
C PRO A 152 1.77 14.85 27.33
N ASN A 153 2.97 15.23 27.74
CA ASN A 153 3.44 15.17 29.12
C ASN A 153 4.37 16.36 29.44
N THR A 154 4.47 16.74 30.71
CA THR A 154 5.40 17.79 31.18
C THR A 154 6.79 17.25 31.52
N ASP A 155 6.95 15.93 31.71
CA ASP A 155 8.25 15.27 31.91
C ASP A 155 8.77 14.69 30.57
N ALA A 156 10.03 14.96 30.25
CA ALA A 156 10.73 14.44 29.08
C ALA A 156 11.65 13.23 29.37
N ASN A 157 11.79 12.85 30.65
CA ASN A 157 12.70 11.78 31.07
C ASN A 157 11.95 10.50 31.42
N THR A 158 10.74 10.61 31.95
CA THR A 158 9.92 9.46 32.32
C THR A 158 8.74 9.34 31.35
N PRO A 159 8.60 8.21 30.63
CA PRO A 159 7.45 8.02 29.75
C PRO A 159 6.15 7.99 30.56
N PRO A 160 5.09 8.67 30.09
CA PRO A 160 3.76 8.58 30.71
C PRO A 160 3.17 7.18 30.53
N THR A 161 2.06 6.92 31.23
CA THR A 161 1.17 5.83 30.84
C THR A 161 0.48 6.20 29.53
N PHE A 162 0.60 5.33 28.54
CA PHE A 162 -0.04 5.50 27.25
C PHE A 162 -1.44 4.87 27.25
N TYR A 163 -2.40 5.61 26.72
CA TYR A 163 -3.78 5.16 26.51
C TYR A 163 -4.17 5.43 25.06
N GLY A 164 -5.23 4.77 24.58
CA GLY A 164 -5.83 5.08 23.28
C GLY A 164 -4.90 4.80 22.10
N TYR A 165 -4.31 3.60 22.04
CA TYR A 165 -3.60 3.17 20.83
C TYR A 165 -4.53 3.29 19.62
N MET A 166 -4.02 3.93 18.57
CA MET A 166 -4.72 4.16 17.31
C MET A 166 -5.17 2.82 16.75
N SER A 167 -6.35 2.79 16.13
CA SER A 167 -7.01 1.55 15.73
C SER A 167 -6.46 0.91 14.46
N GLY A 168 -5.69 1.67 13.67
CA GLY A 168 -5.17 1.18 12.42
C GLY A 168 -3.85 1.81 12.04
N MET A 169 -3.09 1.00 11.33
CA MET A 169 -1.73 1.26 10.86
C MET A 169 -1.59 0.65 9.47
N ALA A 170 -0.95 1.37 8.56
CA ALA A 170 -0.56 0.84 7.25
C ALA A 170 0.75 1.49 6.80
N GLY A 171 1.69 0.69 6.33
CA GLY A 171 3.00 1.18 5.90
C GLY A 171 4.06 0.09 5.98
N TYR A 172 5.29 0.45 5.65
CA TYR A 172 6.45 -0.44 5.71
C TYR A 172 7.75 0.39 5.73
N GLY A 173 8.83 -0.26 6.17
CA GLY A 173 10.15 0.35 6.25
C GLY A 173 10.17 1.47 7.29
N THR A 174 10.16 2.71 6.82
CA THR A 174 10.22 3.91 7.65
C THR A 174 8.95 4.73 7.63
N ASP A 175 8.01 4.46 6.73
CA ASP A 175 6.88 5.34 6.46
C ASP A 175 5.56 4.61 6.71
N TYR A 176 4.77 5.15 7.65
CA TYR A 176 3.51 4.57 8.08
C TYR A 176 2.42 5.64 8.20
N ASN A 177 1.18 5.25 7.91
CA ASN A 177 -0.04 6.00 8.15
C ASN A 177 -0.77 5.39 9.34
N PHE A 178 -1.36 6.24 10.20
CA PHE A 178 -2.15 5.80 11.35
C PHE A 178 -3.50 6.51 11.42
N TRP A 179 -4.46 5.90 12.10
CA TRP A 179 -5.76 6.50 12.35
C TRP A 179 -6.48 5.95 13.60
N SER A 180 -7.23 6.82 14.27
CA SER A 180 -8.17 6.45 15.32
C SER A 180 -9.40 5.76 14.74
N SER A 181 -10.15 5.02 15.57
CA SER A 181 -11.30 4.23 15.13
C SER A 181 -12.44 5.08 14.58
N ASP A 182 -12.62 6.26 15.16
CA ASP A 182 -13.60 7.27 14.78
C ASP A 182 -13.09 8.23 13.69
N ARG A 183 -11.84 8.02 13.22
CA ARG A 183 -11.17 8.89 12.24
C ARG A 183 -11.02 10.34 12.70
N SER A 184 -11.13 10.63 13.99
CA SER A 184 -10.92 11.99 14.53
C SER A 184 -9.45 12.39 14.59
N SER A 185 -8.53 11.42 14.57
CA SER A 185 -7.09 11.63 14.51
C SER A 185 -6.46 10.74 13.44
N GLU A 186 -5.69 11.35 12.54
CA GLU A 186 -4.99 10.68 11.45
C GLU A 186 -3.64 11.36 11.20
N GLY A 187 -2.68 10.60 10.73
CA GLY A 187 -1.38 11.16 10.40
C GLY A 187 -0.40 10.14 9.88
N THR A 188 0.86 10.57 9.81
CA THR A 188 1.97 9.76 9.35
C THR A 188 3.06 9.65 10.41
N LEU A 189 3.72 8.50 10.47
CA LEU A 189 4.98 8.29 11.18
C LEU A 189 6.08 8.10 10.15
N LYS A 190 7.17 8.84 10.31
CA LYS A 190 8.39 8.66 9.53
C LYS A 190 9.57 8.38 10.45
N PHE A 191 9.97 7.12 10.54
CA PHE A 191 11.12 6.70 11.34
C PHE A 191 12.42 7.07 10.62
N SER A 192 13.45 7.44 11.38
CA SER A 192 14.81 7.45 10.84
C SER A 192 15.26 6.03 10.51
N THR A 193 16.20 5.88 9.57
CA THR A 193 16.70 4.56 9.13
C THR A 193 17.27 3.71 10.27
N ASP A 194 17.86 4.36 11.27
CA ASP A 194 18.37 3.73 12.49
C ASP A 194 17.30 3.47 13.56
N GLY A 195 16.08 4.00 13.37
CA GLY A 195 14.96 3.90 14.32
C GLY A 195 15.14 4.74 15.59
N ASN A 196 16.10 5.66 15.64
CA ASN A 196 16.35 6.50 16.83
C ASN A 196 15.46 7.76 16.90
N SER A 197 14.78 8.09 15.81
CA SER A 197 13.81 9.18 15.79
C SER A 197 12.58 8.80 14.98
N VAL A 198 11.48 9.46 15.27
CA VAL A 198 10.25 9.41 14.49
C VAL A 198 9.73 10.82 14.31
N THR A 199 9.39 11.18 13.08
CA THR A 199 8.64 12.40 12.78
C THR A 199 7.17 12.06 12.67
N VAL A 200 6.32 12.80 13.37
CA VAL A 200 4.87 12.67 13.28
C VAL A 200 4.29 13.89 12.59
N THR A 201 3.44 13.65 11.60
CA THR A 201 2.68 14.70 10.93
C THR A 201 1.21 14.35 11.01
N LEU A 202 0.42 15.18 11.68
CA LEU A 202 -1.03 14.98 11.76
C LEU A 202 -1.69 15.54 10.50
N THR A 203 -2.48 14.72 9.82
CA THR A 203 -3.31 15.14 8.67
C THR A 203 -4.73 15.48 9.10
N ARG A 204 -5.16 14.95 10.26
CA ARG A 204 -6.41 15.31 10.94
C ARG A 204 -6.25 15.18 12.45
N ASN A 205 -6.81 16.12 13.19
CA ASN A 205 -6.85 16.08 14.64
C ASN A 205 -8.02 16.94 15.16
N ASP A 206 -9.20 16.36 15.29
CA ASP A 206 -10.41 17.10 15.69
C ASP A 206 -10.28 17.75 17.09
N PRO A 207 -9.65 17.12 18.10
CA PRO A 207 -9.44 17.72 19.42
C PRO A 207 -8.45 18.90 19.46
N ALA A 208 -7.47 18.92 18.56
CA ALA A 208 -6.46 20.00 18.47
C ALA A 208 -6.10 20.28 17.00
N PRO A 209 -6.99 20.95 16.25
CA PRO A 209 -6.83 21.19 14.81
C PRO A 209 -5.58 22.00 14.45
N GLU A 210 -5.09 22.82 15.38
CA GLU A 210 -3.88 23.62 15.22
C GLU A 210 -2.61 22.79 15.02
N ALA A 211 -2.60 21.54 15.47
CA ALA A 211 -1.47 20.62 15.30
C ALA A 211 -1.40 19.99 13.89
N VAL A 212 -2.45 20.13 13.09
CA VAL A 212 -2.51 19.57 11.73
C VAL A 212 -1.49 20.26 10.82
N GLY A 213 -0.74 19.45 10.07
CA GLY A 213 0.31 19.91 9.15
C GLY A 213 1.61 20.33 9.83
N GLN A 214 1.73 20.20 11.15
CA GLN A 214 2.99 20.38 11.87
C GLN A 214 3.77 19.06 11.94
N ASP A 215 5.09 19.17 11.87
CA ASP A 215 6.00 18.05 12.05
C ASP A 215 6.54 18.03 13.49
N PHE A 216 6.28 16.93 14.19
CA PHE A 216 6.80 16.68 15.53
C PHE A 216 7.92 15.65 15.45
N VAL A 217 9.17 16.10 15.59
CA VAL A 217 10.33 15.21 15.64
C VAL A 217 10.52 14.73 17.08
N CYS A 218 10.47 13.42 17.27
CA CYS A 218 10.62 12.77 18.56
C CYS A 218 11.81 11.80 18.55
N TYR A 219 12.58 11.79 19.63
CA TYR A 219 13.78 10.96 19.77
C TYR A 219 13.54 9.83 20.76
N LYS A 220 14.13 8.67 20.46
CA LYS A 220 14.00 7.46 21.26
C LYS A 220 14.57 7.68 22.67
N LYS A 221 13.88 7.14 23.68
CA LYS A 221 14.26 7.17 25.09
C LYS A 221 14.60 5.79 25.63
#